data_AF-J9Z7I2-F1
#
_entry.id   AF-J9Z7I2-F1
#
_cell.length_a   1.000
_cell.length_b   1.000
_cell.length_c   1.000
_cell.angle_alpha   90.00
_cell.angle_beta   90.00
_cell.angle_gamma   90.00
#
_symmetry.space_group_name_H-M   'P 1'
#
loop_
_entity.id
_entity.type
_entity.pdbx_description
1 polymer ?
#
loop_
_entity_poly.entity_id
_entity_poly.type
_entity_poly.pdbx_seq_one_letter_code
_entity_poly.pdbx_strand_id
1 'polypeptide(L)'
;MLKETKELLSIVANQKNGPIPAWLPKDAMKRLEGSQPNTDRAEAVINQLKSGEKHPALGDKIRKAEKELAEFNEQHQGQRRGVRI
;
A
#
# COMPACT_ATOMS: atom_id res chain seq x y z
N MET A 1 -11.62 6.15 -1.38
CA MET A 1 -10.60 5.32 -2.07
C MET A 1 -9.27 5.48 -1.35
N LEU A 2 -8.79 4.38 -0.76
CA LEU A 2 -7.42 4.19 -0.22
C LEU A 2 -6.90 5.29 0.72
N LYS A 3 -7.67 5.67 1.74
CA LYS A 3 -7.27 6.74 2.67
C LYS A 3 -6.19 6.27 3.64
N GLU A 4 -6.38 5.10 4.25
CA GLU A 4 -5.44 4.51 5.22
C GLU A 4 -4.12 4.17 4.53
N THR A 5 -4.22 3.65 3.30
CA THR A 5 -3.04 3.33 2.49
C THR A 5 -2.22 4.58 2.16
N LYS A 6 -2.86 5.66 1.68
CA LYS A 6 -2.17 6.92 1.40
C LYS A 6 -1.54 7.53 2.66
N GLU A 7 -2.24 7.46 3.79
CA GLU A 7 -1.73 7.97 5.05
C GLU A 7 -0.49 7.19 5.52
N LEU A 8 -0.52 5.86 5.44
CA LEU A 8 0.63 5.01 5.73
C LEU A 8 1.81 5.33 4.80
N LEU A 9 1.58 5.42 3.48
CA LEU A 9 2.62 5.75 2.51
C LEU A 9 3.23 7.13 2.76
N SER A 10 2.43 8.11 3.17
CA SER A 10 2.91 9.45 3.52
C SER A 10 3.77 9.43 4.79
N ILE A 11 3.37 8.68 5.82
CA ILE A 11 4.17 8.52 7.04
C ILE A 11 5.52 7.88 6.71
N VAL A 12 5.50 6.80 5.94
CA VAL A 12 6.70 6.02 5.57
C VAL A 12 7.61 6.84 4.65
N ALA A 13 7.06 7.62 3.72
CA ALA A 13 7.83 8.55 2.88
C ALA A 13 8.55 9.64 3.70
N ASN A 14 8.01 10.00 4.87
CA ASN A 14 8.57 11.00 5.76
C ASN A 14 9.44 10.39 6.88
N GLN A 15 9.55 9.06 6.97
CA GLN A 15 10.46 8.41 7.90
C GLN A 15 11.91 8.62 7.42
N LYS A 16 12.69 9.41 8.16
CA LYS A 16 14.10 9.70 7.84
C LYS A 16 15.06 8.52 8.02
N ASN A 17 14.68 7.51 8.83
CA ASN A 17 15.49 6.31 9.15
C ASN A 17 14.69 5.01 8.93
N GLY A 18 13.74 5.00 8.00
CA GLY A 18 12.96 3.79 7.71
C GLY A 18 13.76 2.76 6.89
N PRO A 19 13.43 1.45 6.97
CA PRO A 19 13.99 0.42 6.11
C PRO A 19 13.55 0.56 4.63
N ILE A 20 12.62 1.48 4.36
CA ILE A 20 12.04 1.73 3.05
C ILE A 20 12.54 3.07 2.53
N PRO A 21 13.08 3.12 1.32
CA PRO A 21 13.57 4.36 0.75
C PRO A 21 12.39 5.27 0.38
N ALA A 22 12.48 6.56 0.71
CA ALA A 22 11.38 7.54 0.58
C ALA A 22 10.79 7.69 -0.84
N TRP A 23 11.49 7.23 -1.88
CA TRP A 23 10.96 7.21 -3.25
C TRP A 23 9.91 6.11 -3.46
N LEU A 24 9.99 4.99 -2.73
CA LEU A 24 9.09 3.84 -2.90
C LEU A 24 7.63 4.17 -2.50
N PRO A 25 7.36 4.77 -1.32
CA PRO A 25 5.99 5.11 -0.95
C PRO A 25 5.44 6.28 -1.77
N LYS A 26 6.30 7.18 -2.24
CA LYS A 26 5.92 8.27 -3.17
C LYS A 26 5.52 7.74 -4.54
N ASP A 27 6.23 6.74 -5.08
CA ASP A 27 5.86 6.06 -6.31
C ASP A 27 4.53 5.32 -6.16
N ALA A 28 4.35 4.60 -5.04
CA ALA A 28 3.11 3.92 -4.72
C ALA A 28 1.92 4.89 -4.67
N MET A 29 2.04 6.04 -4.00
CA MET A 29 0.98 7.05 -3.98
C MET A 29 0.61 7.55 -5.37
N LYS A 30 1.60 7.89 -6.21
CA LYS A 30 1.33 8.32 -7.60
C LYS A 30 0.60 7.25 -8.41
N ARG A 31 0.97 5.98 -8.23
CA ARG A 31 0.33 4.86 -8.91
C ARG A 31 -1.10 4.62 -8.45
N LEU A 32 -1.42 4.93 -7.19
CA LEU A 32 -2.79 4.85 -6.67
C LEU A 32 -3.68 6.01 -7.17
N GLU A 33 -3.09 7.13 -7.59
CA GLU A 33 -3.81 8.31 -8.08
C GLU A 33 -3.99 8.34 -9.60
N GLY A 34 -3.32 7.46 -10.33
CA GLY A 34 -3.46 7.34 -11.78
C GLY A 34 -4.80 6.73 -12.23
N SER A 35 -5.11 6.87 -13.52
CA SER A 35 -6.33 6.30 -14.14
C SER A 35 -6.43 4.78 -14.04
N GLN A 36 -5.30 4.10 -13.85
CA GLN A 36 -5.23 2.69 -13.49
C GLN A 36 -4.52 2.56 -12.14
N PRO A 37 -5.28 2.56 -11.05
CA PRO A 37 -4.70 2.55 -9.72
C PRO A 37 -3.98 1.22 -9.48
N ASN A 38 -2.66 1.29 -9.25
CA ASN A 38 -1.82 0.12 -9.07
C ASN A 38 -1.38 -0.01 -7.60
N THR A 39 -1.89 -1.06 -6.97
CA THR A 39 -1.73 -1.43 -5.56
C THR A 39 -0.44 -2.20 -5.25
N ASP A 40 0.21 -2.76 -6.27
CA ASP A 40 1.38 -3.64 -6.16
C ASP A 40 2.55 -2.97 -5.41
N ARG A 41 2.79 -1.69 -5.72
CA ARG A 41 3.82 -0.89 -5.02
C ARG A 41 3.45 -0.58 -3.58
N ALA A 42 2.17 -0.36 -3.29
CA ALA A 42 1.71 -0.09 -1.93
C ALA A 42 1.77 -1.35 -1.07
N GLU A 43 1.45 -2.51 -1.66
CA GLU A 43 1.56 -3.83 -1.04
C GLU A 43 3.02 -4.20 -0.76
N ALA A 44 3.94 -3.92 -1.68
CA ALA A 44 5.38 -4.09 -1.47
C ALA A 44 5.89 -3.25 -0.29
N VAL A 45 5.48 -1.97 -0.20
CA VAL A 45 5.82 -1.10 0.93
C VAL A 45 5.29 -1.70 2.24
N ILE A 46 4.03 -2.16 2.27
CA ILE A 46 3.41 -2.77 3.45
C ILE A 46 4.14 -4.04 3.89
N ASN A 47 4.43 -4.95 2.96
CA ASN A 47 5.17 -6.17 3.28
C ASN A 47 6.57 -5.88 3.81
N GLN A 48 7.24 -4.87 3.25
CA GLN A 48 8.56 -4.45 3.70
C GLN A 48 8.51 -3.79 5.10
N LEU A 49 7.44 -3.06 5.44
CA LEU A 49 7.21 -2.56 6.81
C LEU A 49 6.92 -3.68 7.80
N LYS A 50 6.18 -4.72 7.39
CA LYS A 50 5.92 -5.91 8.22
C LYS A 50 7.20 -6.70 8.49
N SER A 51 8.09 -6.77 7.51
CA SER A 51 9.32 -7.56 7.57
C SER A 51 10.50 -6.84 8.23
N GLY A 52 10.59 -5.51 8.12
CA GLY A 52 11.77 -4.73 8.54
C GLY A 52 11.92 -4.60 10.05
N GLU A 53 10.82 -4.34 10.75
CA GLU A 53 10.75 -4.33 12.22
C GLU A 53 9.26 -4.26 12.57
N LYS A 54 8.79 -5.05 13.55
CA LYS A 54 7.42 -4.90 14.06
C LYS A 54 7.33 -3.52 14.72
N HIS A 55 7.01 -2.48 13.95
CA HIS A 55 6.70 -1.17 14.48
C HIS A 55 5.34 -1.27 15.18
N PRO A 56 5.27 -1.33 16.53
CA PRO A 56 3.99 -1.45 17.22
C PRO A 56 3.06 -0.28 16.89
N ALA A 57 3.62 0.90 16.62
CA ALA A 57 2.88 2.10 16.23
C ALA A 57 2.33 2.07 14.78
N LEU A 58 2.96 1.32 13.88
CA LEU A 58 2.51 1.19 12.49
C LEU A 58 1.74 -0.10 12.24
N GLY A 59 1.82 -1.11 13.12
CA GLY A 59 1.17 -2.41 12.93
C GLY A 59 -0.33 -2.32 12.68
N ASP A 60 -1.05 -1.48 13.43
CA ASP A 60 -2.48 -1.23 13.21
C ASP A 60 -2.76 -0.53 11.88
N LYS A 61 -1.96 0.49 11.53
CA LYS A 61 -2.08 1.21 10.25
C LYS A 61 -1.75 0.32 9.06
N ILE A 62 -0.76 -0.56 9.21
CA ILE A 62 -0.35 -1.54 8.20
C ILE A 62 -1.47 -2.54 7.96
N ARG A 63 -2.07 -3.11 9.01
CA ARG A 63 -3.21 -4.04 8.85
C ARG A 63 -4.40 -3.38 8.18
N LYS A 64 -4.73 -2.15 8.56
CA LYS A 64 -5.85 -1.42 7.96
C LYS A 64 -5.57 -1.04 6.52
N ALA A 65 -4.36 -0.57 6.20
CA ALA A 65 -3.94 -0.29 4.83
C ALA A 65 -3.91 -1.55 3.96
N GLU A 66 -3.42 -2.68 4.48
CA GLU A 66 -3.42 -3.98 3.80
C GLU A 66 -4.85 -4.43 3.47
N LYS A 67 -5.76 -4.33 4.45
CA LYS A 67 -7.17 -4.68 4.25
C LYS A 67 -7.84 -3.75 3.23
N GLU A 68 -7.61 -2.44 3.33
CA GLU A 68 -8.16 -1.46 2.40
C GLU A 68 -7.62 -1.66 0.97
N LEU A 69 -6.33 -2.01 0.83
CA LEU A 69 -5.71 -2.38 -0.44
C LEU A 69 -6.28 -3.66 -1.01
N ALA A 70 -6.47 -4.69 -0.19
CA ALA A 70 -7.07 -5.95 -0.63
C ALA A 70 -8.50 -5.73 -1.12
N GLU A 71 -9.33 -5.00 -0.36
CA GLU A 71 -10.71 -4.64 -0.76
C GLU A 71 -10.72 -3.79 -2.05
N PHE A 72 -9.81 -2.84 -2.17
CA PHE A 72 -9.65 -2.04 -3.38
C PHE A 72 -9.21 -2.90 -4.56
N ASN A 73 -8.29 -3.84 -4.34
CA ASN A 73 -7.82 -4.75 -5.37
C ASN A 73 -8.93 -5.70 -5.81
N GLU A 74 -9.77 -6.20 -4.90
CA GLU A 74 -10.97 -6.98 -5.26
C GLU A 74 -11.97 -6.15 -6.07
N GLN A 75 -12.18 -4.88 -5.71
CA GLN A 75 -13.09 -3.97 -6.42
C GLN A 75 -12.56 -3.52 -7.79
N HIS A 76 -11.25 -3.30 -7.93
CA HIS A 76 -10.63 -2.76 -9.15
C HIS A 76 -9.97 -3.83 -10.05
N GLN A 77 -9.37 -4.90 -9.50
CA GLN A 77 -8.91 -6.07 -10.26
C GLN A 77 -10.01 -7.12 -10.50
N GLY A 78 -11.23 -6.93 -9.95
CA GLY A 78 -12.41 -7.69 -10.35
C GLY A 78 -12.70 -7.68 -11.87
N GLN A 79 -12.13 -6.72 -12.63
CA GLN A 79 -12.17 -6.71 -14.09
C GLN A 79 -11.14 -7.61 -14.79
N ARG A 80 -10.16 -8.18 -14.08
CA ARG A 80 -9.19 -9.15 -14.66
C ARG A 80 -9.41 -10.60 -14.24
N ARG A 81 -10.40 -10.90 -13.39
CA ARG A 81 -10.91 -12.27 -13.19
C ARG A 81 -12.07 -12.59 -14.12
N GLY A 82 -11.92 -12.20 -15.37
CA GLY A 82 -12.73 -12.67 -16.49
C GLY A 82 -12.08 -13.88 -17.16
N VAL A 83 -11.87 -14.97 -16.44
CA VAL A 83 -11.87 -16.33 -17.02
C VAL A 83 -12.61 -17.21 -16.04
N ARG A 84 -13.93 -17.23 -16.20
CA ARG A 84 -14.75 -18.39 -15.86
C ARG A 84 -14.48 -19.44 -16.95
N ILE A 85 -14.59 -20.70 -16.52
CA ILE A 85 -14.67 -21.97 -17.27
C ILE A 85 -13.30 -22.55 -17.65
#